data_AF-A0A7J2MBM8-F1
#
_entry.id   AF-A0A7J2MBM8-F1
#
_cell.length_a   1.000
_cell.length_b   1.000
_cell.length_c   1.000
_cell.angle_alpha   90.00
_cell.angle_beta   90.00
_cell.angle_gamma   90.00
#
_symmetry.space_group_name_H-M   'P 1'
#
loop_
_entity.id
_entity.type
_entity.pdbx_description
1 polymer ?
#
loop_
_entity_poly.entity_id
_entity_poly.type
_entity_poly.pdbx_seq_one_letter_code
_entity_poly.pdbx_strand_id
1 'polypeptide(L)'
;MLDTIPPSTNFSLPYLFCILCENQTIISTVHDEGGGVEHIEIYYRFSNDNDTWGAWVPHQTDDEVPFMFSVPTESGFYQLSTVAMDFLGNTEQQVVKAVVRVFTPDFNGDGMVSVQDLVMMAHHFGGTASAEHRAIYDIDGNGAIDLDDTAIVLKYWS
;
A
#
# COMPACT_ATOMS: atom_id res chain seq x y z
N MET A 1 -14.94 -16.68 32.95
CA MET A 1 -15.77 -15.78 32.12
C MET A 1 -15.46 -16.15 30.68
N LEU A 2 -16.47 -16.22 29.81
CA LEU A 2 -16.24 -16.39 28.38
C LEU A 2 -15.71 -15.05 27.83
N ASP A 3 -14.73 -15.12 26.95
CA ASP A 3 -14.17 -13.94 26.31
C ASP A 3 -15.12 -13.40 25.22
N THR A 4 -15.15 -12.07 25.10
CA THR A 4 -16.06 -11.29 24.24
C THR A 4 -15.33 -10.13 23.56
N ILE A 5 -14.00 -10.05 23.66
CA ILE A 5 -13.21 -8.95 23.15
C ILE A 5 -12.57 -9.41 21.84
N PRO A 6 -12.82 -8.74 20.71
CA PRO A 6 -12.20 -9.14 19.45
C PRO A 6 -10.69 -8.90 19.47
N PRO A 7 -9.90 -9.70 18.73
CA PRO A 7 -8.51 -9.38 18.48
C PRO A 7 -8.38 -8.05 17.71
N SER A 8 -7.18 -7.49 17.76
CA SER A 8 -6.82 -6.27 17.03
C SER A 8 -5.56 -6.48 16.19
N THR A 9 -5.52 -5.87 15.01
CA THR A 9 -4.38 -6.02 14.10
C THR A 9 -3.82 -4.69 13.64
N ASN A 10 -2.53 -4.64 13.31
CA ASN A 10 -1.87 -3.44 12.78
C ASN A 10 -0.80 -3.82 11.75
N PHE A 11 -0.56 -2.96 10.76
CA PHE A 11 0.56 -3.17 9.85
C PHE A 11 1.85 -2.62 10.45
N SER A 12 2.90 -3.44 10.40
CA SER A 12 4.28 -3.01 10.66
C SER A 12 4.91 -2.58 9.34
N LEU A 13 4.69 -1.31 8.97
CA LEU A 13 5.30 -0.74 7.76
C LEU A 13 6.77 -0.37 8.01
N PRO A 14 7.70 -0.66 7.08
CA PRO A 14 8.95 0.08 7.05
C PRO A 14 8.60 1.56 6.83
N TYR A 15 9.35 2.48 7.45
CA TYR A 15 9.08 3.93 7.58
C TYR A 15 8.73 4.74 6.30
N LEU A 16 8.64 4.12 5.13
CA LEU A 16 8.39 4.77 3.85
C LEU A 16 6.92 4.65 3.45
N PHE A 17 6.33 5.80 3.13
CA PHE A 17 5.04 5.90 2.44
C PHE A 17 5.08 5.28 1.04
N CYS A 18 6.26 5.24 0.40
CA CYS A 18 6.44 4.72 -0.96
C CYS A 18 7.11 3.34 -0.98
N ILE A 19 6.53 2.42 -1.75
CA ILE A 19 6.94 1.02 -1.91
C ILE A 19 7.20 0.78 -3.40
N LEU A 20 8.35 0.20 -3.75
CA LEU A 20 8.60 -0.24 -5.13
C LEU A 20 7.60 -1.33 -5.54
N CYS A 21 7.23 -1.33 -6.82
CA CYS A 21 6.47 -2.39 -7.49
C CYS A 21 7.28 -3.71 -7.64
N GLU A 22 8.03 -4.10 -6.62
CA GLU A 22 8.85 -5.29 -6.61
C GLU A 22 8.46 -6.13 -5.40
N ASN A 23 7.50 -7.06 -5.56
CA ASN A 23 7.07 -8.10 -4.58
C ASN A 23 7.37 -7.79 -3.10
N GLN A 24 6.96 -6.61 -2.62
CA GLN A 24 7.22 -6.21 -1.25
C GLN A 24 6.17 -6.85 -0.34
N THR A 25 6.66 -7.40 0.76
CA THR A 25 5.83 -8.04 1.77
C THR A 25 5.71 -7.13 2.99
N ILE A 26 4.47 -6.81 3.36
CA ILE A 26 4.16 -6.07 4.59
C ILE A 26 3.74 -7.10 5.65
N ILE A 27 4.18 -6.89 6.89
CA ILE A 27 3.84 -7.76 8.02
C ILE A 27 2.68 -7.14 8.80
N SER A 28 1.67 -7.95 9.13
CA SER A 28 0.62 -7.61 10.08
C SER A 28 0.92 -8.21 11.45
N THR A 29 0.84 -7.40 12.50
CA THR A 29 0.89 -7.84 13.89
C THR A 29 -0.52 -7.99 14.44
N VAL A 30 -0.72 -8.96 15.33
CA VAL A 30 -2.02 -9.23 15.97
C VAL A 30 -1.84 -9.24 17.47
N HIS A 31 -2.83 -8.68 18.17
CA HIS A 31 -2.94 -8.70 19.62
C HIS A 31 -4.34 -9.16 20.01
N ASP A 32 -4.39 -10.02 21.03
CA ASP A 32 -5.61 -10.64 21.53
C ASP A 32 -5.52 -10.76 23.07
N GLU A 33 -6.63 -10.47 23.76
CA GLU A 33 -6.70 -10.49 25.24
C GLU A 33 -7.24 -11.82 25.80
N GLY A 34 -7.79 -12.69 24.95
CA GLY A 34 -8.37 -13.99 25.30
C GLY A 34 -8.98 -14.67 24.07
N GLY A 35 -9.20 -15.99 24.12
CA GLY A 35 -9.79 -16.71 23.00
C GLY A 35 -8.80 -17.17 21.92
N GLY A 36 -7.73 -16.40 21.68
CA GLY A 36 -6.70 -16.71 20.69
C GLY A 36 -7.16 -16.43 19.26
N VAL A 37 -6.23 -16.05 18.40
CA VAL A 37 -6.52 -15.68 17.00
C VAL A 37 -6.72 -16.95 16.17
N GLU A 38 -7.85 -17.06 15.49
CA GLU A 38 -8.13 -18.14 14.54
C GLU A 38 -7.50 -17.84 13.18
N HIS A 39 -7.82 -16.67 12.60
CA HIS A 39 -7.28 -16.22 11.32
C HIS A 39 -7.41 -14.71 11.18
N ILE A 40 -6.78 -14.16 10.15
CA ILE A 40 -7.01 -12.80 9.68
C ILE A 40 -7.51 -12.79 8.24
N GLU A 41 -8.26 -11.76 7.90
CA GLU A 41 -8.63 -11.42 6.54
C GLU A 41 -7.97 -10.11 6.14
N ILE A 42 -7.35 -10.09 4.96
CA ILE A 42 -6.61 -8.96 4.41
C ILE A 42 -7.41 -8.37 3.26
N TYR A 43 -7.54 -7.05 3.28
CA TYR A 43 -8.25 -6.26 2.28
C TYR A 43 -7.37 -5.11 1.81
N TYR A 44 -7.55 -4.71 0.55
CA TYR A 44 -7.03 -3.45 0.06
C TYR A 44 -8.08 -2.71 -0.78
N ARG A 45 -7.88 -1.42 -0.98
CA ARG A 45 -8.57 -0.66 -2.01
C ARG A 45 -7.61 0.29 -2.70
N PHE A 46 -7.87 0.54 -3.97
CA PHE A 46 -7.02 1.33 -4.85
C PHE A 46 -7.57 2.75 -5.05
N SER A 47 -6.65 3.69 -5.27
CA SER A 47 -6.92 5.06 -5.68
C SER A 47 -5.82 5.56 -6.60
N ASN A 48 -6.19 6.33 -7.62
CA ASN A 48 -5.25 7.00 -8.51
C ASN A 48 -4.74 8.34 -7.94
N ASP A 49 -5.50 8.95 -7.03
CA ASP A 49 -5.32 10.34 -6.61
C ASP A 49 -5.26 10.51 -5.07
N ASN A 50 -5.28 9.42 -4.31
CA ASN A 50 -5.36 9.36 -2.84
C ASN A 50 -6.66 9.96 -2.24
N ASP A 51 -7.60 10.40 -3.09
CA ASP A 51 -8.82 11.09 -2.68
C ASP A 51 -10.07 10.28 -3.04
N THR A 52 -10.13 9.77 -4.26
CA THR A 52 -11.21 8.93 -4.78
C THR A 52 -10.82 7.47 -4.68
N TRP A 53 -11.54 6.72 -3.85
CA TRP A 53 -11.22 5.34 -3.53
C TRP A 53 -12.21 4.37 -4.17
N GLY A 54 -11.66 3.28 -4.72
CA GLY A 54 -12.46 2.15 -5.17
C GLY A 54 -13.11 1.39 -4.01
N ALA A 55 -13.85 0.33 -4.37
CA ALA A 55 -14.36 -0.62 -3.40
C ALA A 55 -13.23 -1.41 -2.73
N TRP A 56 -13.49 -1.90 -1.52
CA TRP A 56 -12.61 -2.86 -0.86
C TRP A 56 -12.57 -4.18 -1.64
N VAL A 57 -11.37 -4.70 -1.84
CA VAL A 57 -11.08 -5.96 -2.49
C VAL A 57 -10.55 -6.94 -1.44
N PRO A 58 -11.20 -8.10 -1.24
CA PRO A 58 -10.63 -9.16 -0.41
C PRO A 58 -9.38 -9.74 -1.09
N HIS A 59 -8.29 -9.87 -0.35
CA HIS A 59 -7.01 -10.33 -0.88
C HIS A 59 -6.67 -11.74 -0.43
N GLN A 60 -6.66 -11.98 0.87
CA GLN A 60 -6.20 -13.23 1.47
C GLN A 60 -6.87 -13.45 2.82
N THR A 61 -7.14 -14.72 3.12
CA THR A 61 -7.34 -15.21 4.49
C THR A 61 -6.07 -15.93 4.91
N ASP A 62 -5.52 -15.58 6.06
CA ASP A 62 -4.23 -16.07 6.55
C ASP A 62 -4.35 -16.52 8.01
N ASP A 63 -3.95 -17.75 8.30
CA ASP A 63 -3.93 -18.38 9.61
C ASP A 63 -2.50 -18.76 10.06
N GLU A 64 -1.48 -18.43 9.27
CA GLU A 64 -0.08 -18.77 9.52
C GLU A 64 0.74 -17.53 9.92
N VAL A 65 1.41 -17.59 11.09
CA VAL A 65 2.27 -16.51 11.57
C VAL A 65 3.69 -16.66 10.99
N PRO A 66 4.32 -15.60 10.42
CA PRO A 66 3.87 -14.21 10.37
C PRO A 66 2.86 -13.94 9.26
N PHE A 67 1.84 -13.14 9.58
CA PHE A 67 0.83 -12.70 8.61
C PHE A 67 1.43 -11.73 7.61
N MET A 68 1.48 -12.15 6.35
CA MET A 68 2.19 -11.46 5.28
C MET A 68 1.23 -10.98 4.20
N PHE A 69 1.45 -9.77 3.72
CA PHE A 69 0.69 -9.18 2.62
C PHE A 69 1.60 -8.80 1.48
N SER A 70 1.37 -9.38 0.30
CA SER A 70 2.02 -8.94 -0.94
C SER A 70 1.24 -7.79 -1.56
N VAL A 71 1.89 -6.63 -1.63
CA VAL A 71 1.26 -5.45 -2.22
C VAL A 71 1.05 -5.66 -3.73
N PRO A 72 -0.11 -5.27 -4.30
CA PRO A 72 -0.33 -5.35 -5.74
C PRO A 72 0.71 -4.57 -6.56
N THR A 73 0.90 -4.98 -7.82
CA THR A 73 1.92 -4.43 -8.73
C THR A 73 1.47 -3.21 -9.54
N GLU A 74 0.25 -2.72 -9.36
CA GLU A 74 -0.19 -1.52 -10.08
C GLU A 74 0.28 -0.27 -9.34
N SER A 75 0.82 0.71 -10.06
CA SER A 75 1.24 1.97 -9.45
C SER A 75 0.02 2.79 -9.04
N GLY A 76 0.01 3.29 -7.81
CA GLY A 76 -1.01 4.17 -7.28
C GLY A 76 -1.02 4.17 -5.76
N PHE A 77 -2.13 4.59 -5.17
CA PHE A 77 -2.33 4.62 -3.73
C PHE A 77 -3.17 3.42 -3.29
N TYR A 78 -2.75 2.79 -2.20
CA TYR A 78 -3.43 1.66 -1.61
C TYR A 78 -3.75 1.95 -0.16
N GLN A 79 -5.01 1.74 0.20
CA GLN A 79 -5.41 1.62 1.58
C GLN A 79 -5.51 0.16 1.95
N LEU A 80 -4.89 -0.20 3.06
CA LEU A 80 -4.82 -1.56 3.54
C LEU A 80 -5.67 -1.69 4.81
N SER A 81 -6.34 -2.82 4.94
CA SER A 81 -7.11 -3.20 6.12
C SER A 81 -6.85 -4.67 6.43
N THR A 82 -6.85 -5.00 7.71
CA THR A 82 -6.84 -6.36 8.22
C THR A 82 -7.95 -6.50 9.25
N VAL A 83 -8.58 -7.67 9.29
CA VAL A 83 -9.64 -8.02 10.23
C VAL A 83 -9.26 -9.35 10.86
N ALA A 84 -9.02 -9.38 12.17
CA ALA A 84 -8.83 -10.63 12.89
C ALA A 84 -10.13 -11.20 13.45
N MET A 85 -10.19 -12.52 13.51
CA MET A 85 -11.24 -13.28 14.19
C MET A 85 -10.60 -14.24 15.20
N ASP A 86 -11.21 -14.35 16.39
CA ASP A 86 -10.80 -15.34 17.39
C ASP A 86 -11.59 -16.66 17.27
N PHE A 87 -11.19 -17.69 18.04
CA PHE A 87 -11.90 -18.98 18.09
C PHE A 87 -13.28 -18.95 18.75
N LEU A 88 -13.69 -17.81 19.32
CA LEU A 88 -14.98 -17.62 19.98
C LEU A 88 -15.97 -16.83 19.10
N GLY A 89 -15.55 -16.39 17.91
CA GLY A 89 -16.34 -15.65 16.95
C GLY A 89 -16.37 -14.13 17.18
N ASN A 90 -15.50 -13.58 18.05
CA ASN A 90 -15.33 -12.14 18.15
C ASN A 90 -14.50 -11.67 16.95
N THR A 91 -14.97 -10.62 16.28
CA THR A 91 -14.39 -10.12 15.02
C THR A 91 -14.01 -8.67 15.14
N GLU A 92 -12.81 -8.34 14.67
CA GLU A 92 -12.33 -6.97 14.56
C GLU A 92 -13.20 -6.15 13.59
N GLN A 93 -13.36 -4.85 13.84
CA GLN A 93 -14.01 -3.97 12.89
C GLN A 93 -13.07 -3.63 11.72
N GLN A 94 -13.55 -3.76 10.48
CA GLN A 94 -12.80 -3.34 9.29
C GLN A 94 -12.63 -1.82 9.25
N VAL A 95 -11.37 -1.36 9.24
CA VAL A 95 -10.98 0.06 9.18
C VAL A 95 -9.72 0.23 8.34
N VAL A 96 -9.47 1.44 7.84
CA VAL A 96 -8.18 1.75 7.19
C VAL A 96 -7.07 1.72 8.23
N LYS A 97 -6.02 0.93 7.98
CA LYS A 97 -4.87 0.78 8.89
C LYS A 97 -3.58 1.36 8.36
N ALA A 98 -3.43 1.34 7.04
CA ALA A 98 -2.27 1.86 6.36
C ALA A 98 -2.67 2.49 5.03
N VAL A 99 -1.91 3.51 4.63
CA VAL A 99 -1.91 4.06 3.27
C VAL A 99 -0.49 3.89 2.75
N VAL A 100 -0.34 3.28 1.58
CA VAL A 100 0.94 3.12 0.90
C VAL A 100 0.84 3.58 -0.55
N ARG A 101 1.91 4.18 -1.04
CA ARG A 101 2.11 4.52 -2.44
C ARG A 101 2.94 3.42 -3.08
N VAL A 102 2.41 2.76 -4.10
CA VAL A 102 3.17 1.80 -4.92
C VAL A 102 3.60 2.49 -6.20
N PHE A 103 4.86 2.39 -6.61
CA PHE A 103 5.33 2.99 -7.86
C PHE A 103 6.49 2.20 -8.48
N THR A 104 6.75 2.44 -9.77
CA THR A 104 7.96 1.99 -10.46
C THR A 104 8.78 3.21 -10.91
N PRO A 105 10.08 3.31 -10.56
CA PRO A 105 10.95 4.40 -11.00
C PRO A 105 11.48 4.23 -12.43
N ASP A 106 11.46 2.99 -12.95
CA ASP A 106 11.71 2.67 -14.37
C ASP A 106 10.37 2.84 -15.11
N PHE A 107 10.23 3.95 -15.83
CA PHE A 107 8.99 4.34 -16.50
C PHE A 107 8.94 3.85 -17.95
N ASN A 108 10.08 3.55 -18.59
CA ASN A 108 10.12 3.04 -19.98
C ASN A 108 10.16 1.50 -20.02
N GLY A 109 10.38 0.86 -18.88
CA GLY A 109 10.45 -0.58 -18.72
C GLY A 109 11.71 -1.19 -19.33
N ASP A 110 12.81 -0.43 -19.43
CA ASP A 110 14.07 -0.90 -20.01
C ASP A 110 14.97 -1.64 -19.00
N GLY A 111 14.57 -1.68 -17.72
CA GLY A 111 15.24 -2.34 -16.62
C GLY A 111 16.27 -1.46 -15.91
N MET A 112 16.39 -0.17 -16.26
CA MET A 112 17.27 0.79 -15.63
C MET A 112 16.49 2.03 -15.18
N VAL A 113 16.88 2.62 -14.06
CA VAL A 113 16.41 3.95 -13.64
C VAL A 113 17.45 4.97 -14.08
N SER A 114 17.13 5.72 -15.13
CA SER A 114 18.06 6.57 -15.86
C SER A 114 17.50 7.95 -16.21
N VAL A 115 18.27 8.72 -16.99
CA VAL A 115 17.82 10.03 -17.48
C VAL A 115 16.61 9.91 -18.40
N GLN A 116 16.41 8.75 -19.06
CA GLN A 116 15.27 8.53 -19.93
C GLN A 116 13.96 8.51 -19.13
N ASP A 117 14.00 7.93 -17.92
CA ASP A 117 12.90 7.91 -16.96
C ASP A 117 12.53 9.31 -16.48
N LEU A 118 13.55 10.11 -16.16
CA LEU A 118 13.34 11.50 -15.80
C LEU A 118 12.75 12.34 -16.94
N VAL A 119 13.14 12.06 -18.20
CA VAL A 119 12.58 12.77 -19.36
C VAL A 119 11.10 12.45 -19.53
N MET A 120 10.68 11.19 -19.36
CA MET A 120 9.24 10.84 -19.39
C MET A 120 8.47 11.54 -18.28
N MET A 121 8.99 11.55 -17.05
CA MET A 121 8.37 12.28 -15.94
C MET A 121 8.28 13.80 -16.23
N ALA A 122 9.36 14.41 -16.72
CA ALA A 122 9.43 15.84 -16.98
C ALA A 122 8.44 16.32 -18.06
N HIS A 123 8.01 15.43 -18.97
CA HIS A 123 6.93 15.75 -19.93
C HIS A 123 5.59 16.08 -19.25
N HIS A 124 5.41 15.69 -17.99
CA HIS A 124 4.19 15.92 -17.21
C HIS A 124 4.32 17.05 -16.17
N PHE A 125 5.48 17.73 -16.09
CA PHE A 125 5.72 18.81 -15.13
C PHE A 125 4.82 20.03 -15.34
N GLY A 126 4.37 20.62 -14.23
CA GLY A 126 3.70 21.93 -14.20
C GLY A 126 2.34 22.01 -14.91
N GLY A 127 1.79 20.89 -15.36
CA GLY A 127 0.45 20.80 -15.96
C GLY A 127 -0.61 20.35 -14.95
N THR A 128 -1.90 20.56 -15.27
CA THR A 128 -2.99 19.83 -14.63
C THR A 128 -2.96 18.38 -15.12
N ALA A 129 -2.07 17.58 -14.54
CA ALA A 129 -1.97 16.17 -14.86
C ALA A 129 -3.31 15.48 -14.61
N SER A 130 -3.69 14.56 -15.51
CA SER A 130 -4.86 13.71 -15.27
C SER A 130 -4.62 12.85 -14.01
N ALA A 131 -5.69 12.35 -13.40
CA ALA A 131 -5.58 11.43 -12.25
C ALA A 131 -4.70 10.21 -12.58
N GLU A 132 -4.76 9.70 -13.81
CA GLU A 132 -3.91 8.61 -14.28
C GLU A 132 -2.42 8.98 -14.32
N HIS A 133 -2.07 10.18 -14.80
CA HIS A 133 -0.67 10.62 -14.80
C HIS A 133 -0.17 10.89 -13.37
N ARG A 134 -1.03 11.40 -12.48
CA ARG A 134 -0.69 11.54 -11.05
C ARG A 134 -0.45 10.18 -10.40
N ALA A 135 -1.29 9.18 -10.69
CA ALA A 135 -1.09 7.81 -10.19
C ALA A 135 0.25 7.18 -10.59
N ILE A 136 0.90 7.69 -11.64
CA ILE A 136 2.21 7.21 -12.10
C ILE A 136 3.35 8.12 -11.61
N TYR A 137 3.22 9.45 -11.78
CA TYR A 137 4.34 10.39 -11.65
C TYR A 137 4.29 11.30 -10.41
N ASP A 138 3.14 11.47 -9.75
CA ASP A 138 2.99 12.16 -8.46
C ASP A 138 3.25 11.10 -7.37
N ILE A 139 4.54 10.95 -7.03
CA ILE A 139 5.06 9.87 -6.19
C ILE A 139 4.95 10.25 -4.71
N ASP A 140 5.16 11.52 -4.37
CA ASP A 140 4.98 11.96 -2.99
C ASP A 140 3.50 12.16 -2.61
N GLY A 141 2.61 12.23 -3.61
CA GLY A 141 1.17 12.35 -3.47
C GLY A 141 0.70 13.75 -3.10
N ASN A 142 1.51 14.77 -3.34
CA ASN A 142 1.20 16.16 -3.00
C ASN A 142 0.24 16.84 -4.00
N GLY A 143 -0.05 16.20 -5.13
CA GLY A 143 -0.97 16.69 -6.15
C GLY A 143 -0.33 17.43 -7.31
N ALA A 144 0.99 17.60 -7.30
CA ALA A 144 1.80 18.11 -8.40
C ALA A 144 2.74 17.01 -8.90
N ILE A 145 3.17 17.14 -10.15
CA ILE A 145 4.31 16.37 -10.68
C ILE A 145 5.45 17.36 -10.80
N ASP A 146 6.46 17.26 -9.94
CA ASP A 146 7.55 18.21 -9.86
C ASP A 146 8.90 17.62 -9.39
N LEU A 147 9.76 18.47 -8.86
CA LEU A 147 11.11 18.09 -8.44
C LEU A 147 11.11 17.24 -7.17
N ASP A 148 10.08 17.32 -6.33
CA ASP A 148 9.97 16.51 -5.12
C ASP A 148 9.73 15.04 -5.48
N ASP A 149 8.92 14.76 -6.52
CA ASP A 149 8.76 13.42 -7.09
C ASP A 149 10.05 12.89 -7.70
N THR A 150 10.74 13.75 -8.45
CA THR A 150 12.02 13.41 -9.07
C THR A 150 13.07 13.02 -8.02
N ALA A 151 13.09 13.73 -6.88
CA ALA A 151 14.00 13.41 -5.80
C ALA A 151 13.76 12.02 -5.21
N ILE A 152 12.55 11.48 -5.31
CA ILE A 152 12.25 10.09 -4.93
C ILE A 152 12.80 9.12 -5.98
N VAL A 153 12.56 9.35 -7.27
CA VAL A 153 13.08 8.50 -8.36
C VAL A 153 14.61 8.40 -8.32
N LEU A 154 15.30 9.52 -8.08
CA LEU A 154 16.76 9.59 -8.03
C LEU A 154 17.39 8.69 -6.95
N LYS A 155 16.63 8.26 -5.93
CA LYS A 155 17.12 7.30 -4.91
C LYS A 155 17.35 5.90 -5.49
N TYR A 156 16.79 5.61 -6.66
CA TYR A 156 16.81 4.29 -7.30
C TYR A 156 17.66 4.27 -8.57
N TRP A 157 18.43 5.33 -8.83
CA TRP A 157 19.29 5.44 -10.01
C TRP A 157 20.23 4.24 -10.18
N SER A 158 20.32 3.72 -11.41
CA SER A 158 21.10 2.53 -11.75
C SER A 158 21.97 2.74 -12.98
#